data_AF-A0A4Y1WPJ4-F1
#
_entry.id   AF-A0A4Y1WPJ4-F1
#
_cell.length_a   1.000
_cell.length_b   1.000
_cell.length_c   1.000
_cell.angle_alpha   90.00
_cell.angle_beta   90.00
_cell.angle_gamma   90.00
#
_symmetry.space_group_name_H-M   'P 1'
#
loop_
_entity.id
_entity.type
_entity.pdbx_description
1 polymer ?
#
loop_
_entity_poly.entity_id
_entity_poly.type
_entity_poly.pdbx_seq_one_letter_code
_entity_poly.pdbx_strand_id
1 'polypeptide(L)' 'MKTRIEVKSRATGKVIASHEENRRMTAKEIEKAKRDCLRNLDLAKVTAPEVTYIKD' A
#
# COMPACT_ATOMS: atom_id res chain seq x y z
N MET A 1 -18.48 2.42 -1.51
CA MET A 1 -17.47 1.50 -2.07
C MET A 1 -16.12 2.19 -2.00
N LYS A 2 -15.24 1.68 -1.16
CA LYS A 2 -13.97 2.30 -0.81
C LYS A 2 -12.85 1.30 -1.10
N THR A 3 -11.78 1.75 -1.74
CA THR A 3 -10.61 0.91 -1.98
C THR A 3 -9.41 1.48 -1.26
N ARG A 4 -8.67 0.62 -0.57
CA ARG A 4 -7.52 1.02 0.22
C ARG A 4 -6.38 0.04 -0.03
N ILE A 5 -5.19 0.57 -0.22
CA ILE A 5 -3.94 -0.16 -0.29
C ILE A 5 -3.15 0.23 0.94
N GLU A 6 -2.75 -0.77 1.73
CA GLU A 6 -1.88 -0.57 2.88
C GLU A 6 -0.54 -1.23 2.62
N VAL A 7 0.53 -0.56 2.99
CA VAL A 7 1.86 -1.15 3.08
C VAL A 7 2.21 -1.27 4.54
N LYS A 8 2.46 -2.50 5.00
CA LYS A 8 2.88 -2.82 6.36
C LYS A 8 4.36 -3.21 6.36
N SER A 9 5.10 -2.73 7.36
CA SER A 9 6.43 -3.24 7.64
C SER A 9 6.29 -4.59 8.32
N ARG A 10 6.79 -5.67 7.71
CA ARG A 10 6.74 -7.00 8.32
C ARG A 10 7.56 -7.08 9.61
N ALA A 11 8.66 -6.31 9.70
CA ALA A 11 9.50 -6.26 10.88
C ALA A 11 8.79 -5.66 12.12
N THR A 12 7.88 -4.71 11.92
CA THR A 12 7.22 -4.00 13.03
C THR A 12 5.71 -4.26 13.13
N GLY A 13 5.11 -4.90 12.11
CA GLY A 13 3.67 -5.06 11.97
C GLY A 13 2.89 -3.75 11.72
N LYS A 14 3.58 -2.62 11.62
CA LYS A 14 2.95 -1.28 11.50
C LYS A 14 2.67 -0.93 10.04
N VAL A 15 1.55 -0.24 9.80
CA VAL A 15 1.29 0.43 8.52
C VAL A 15 2.25 1.59 8.38
N ILE A 16 3.00 1.60 7.29
CA ILE A 16 4.04 2.60 6.99
C ILE A 16 3.65 3.49 5.81
N ALA A 17 2.75 3.03 4.95
CA ALA A 17 2.13 3.82 3.90
C ALA A 17 0.72 3.30 3.63
N SER A 18 -0.18 4.18 3.22
CA SER A 18 -1.51 3.78 2.77
C SER A 18 -1.99 4.71 1.67
N HIS A 19 -2.73 4.16 0.71
CA HIS A 19 -3.41 4.89 -0.35
C HIS A 19 -4.90 4.52 -0.32
N GLU A 20 -5.78 5.51 -0.36
CA GLU A 20 -7.21 5.32 -0.17
C GLU A 20 -7.98 6.12 -1.21
N GLU A 21 -8.95 5.47 -1.86
CA GLU A 21 -9.81 6.05 -2.89
C GLU A 21 -11.28 5.73 -2.58
N ASN A 22 -12.15 6.73 -2.66
CA ASN A 22 -13.61 6.59 -2.46
C ASN A 22 -14.34 6.05 -3.71
N ARG A 23 -13.65 5.21 -4.49
CA ARG A 23 -14.16 4.53 -5.68
C ARG A 23 -13.46 3.21 -5.88
N ARG A 24 -13.94 2.40 -6.82
CA ARG A 24 -13.26 1.17 -7.23
C ARG A 24 -12.05 1.50 -8.11
N MET A 25 -10.86 1.12 -7.67
CA MET A 25 -9.67 1.14 -8.51
C MET A 25 -9.67 -0.03 -9.51
N THR A 26 -9.16 0.23 -10.70
CA THR A 26 -8.82 -0.80 -11.70
C THR A 26 -7.53 -1.52 -11.30
N ALA A 27 -7.27 -2.70 -11.89
CA ALA A 27 -6.02 -3.43 -11.66
C ALA A 27 -4.77 -2.59 -11.96
N LYS A 28 -4.80 -1.75 -13.01
CA LYS A 28 -3.70 -0.85 -13.37
C LYS A 28 -3.47 0.24 -12.31
N GLU A 29 -4.55 0.81 -11.79
CA GLU A 29 -4.48 1.82 -10.73
C GLU A 29 -3.97 1.20 -9.42
N ILE A 30 -4.38 -0.02 -9.10
CA ILE A 30 -3.86 -0.77 -7.95
C ILE A 30 -2.35 -0.97 -8.10
N GLU A 31 -1.87 -1.50 -9.22
CA GLU A 31 -0.43 -1.72 -9.45
C GLU A 31 0.38 -0.43 -9.45
N LYS A 32 -0.19 0.68 -9.93
CA LYS A 32 0.43 2.00 -9.83
C LYS A 32 0.52 2.45 -8.38
N ALA A 33 -0.58 2.38 -7.63
CA ALA A 33 -0.63 2.79 -6.23
C ALA A 33 0.29 1.92 -5.34
N LYS A 34 0.41 0.62 -5.61
CA LYS A 34 1.41 -0.25 -4.95
C LYS A 34 2.83 0.26 -5.18
N ARG A 35 3.20 0.56 -6.43
CA ARG A 35 4.52 1.11 -6.77
C ARG A 35 4.75 2.49 -6.14
N ASP A 36 3.76 3.37 -6.16
CA ASP A 36 3.87 4.70 -5.58
C ASP A 36 4.02 4.64 -4.05
N CYS A 37 3.32 3.71 -3.39
CA CYS A 37 3.50 3.47 -1.96
C CYS A 37 4.91 2.95 -1.65
N LEU A 38 5.48 2.07 -2.49
CA LEU A 38 6.85 1.57 -2.31
C LEU A 38 7.93 2.60 -2.66
N ARG A 39 7.68 3.47 -3.64
CA ARG A 39 8.66 4.47 -4.13
C ARG A 39 9.05 5.50 -3.07
N ASN A 40 8.11 5.86 -2.22
CA ASN A 40 8.34 6.82 -1.13
C ASN A 40 8.83 6.14 0.16
N LEU A 41 8.96 4.81 0.17
CA LEU A 41 9.47 4.09 1.32
C LEU A 41 10.99 4.02 1.26
N ASP A 42 11.59 4.42 2.37
CA ASP A 42 13.02 4.22 2.61
C ASP A 42 13.28 2.72 2.80
N LEU A 43 13.76 2.06 1.74
CA LEU A 43 14.04 0.62 1.74
C LEU A 43 15.07 0.22 2.81
N ALA A 44 15.90 1.15 3.29
CA ALA A 44 16.84 0.90 4.39
C ALA A 44 16.12 0.82 5.75
N LYS A 45 14.96 1.46 5.89
CA LYS A 45 14.14 1.47 7.12
C LYS A 45 12.99 0.46 7.08
N VAL A 46 12.65 -0.05 5.90
CA VAL A 46 11.51 -0.93 5.69
C VAL A 46 11.99 -2.32 5.30
N THR A 47 12.23 -3.15 6.30
CA THR A 47 12.56 -4.57 6.09
C THR A 47 11.28 -5.33 5.74
N ALA A 48 11.20 -5.82 4.50
CA ALA A 48 10.09 -6.61 3.94
C ALA A 48 8.70 -5.92 4.03
N PRO A 49 8.40 -4.96 3.14
CA PRO A 49 7.06 -4.38 3.05
C PRO A 49 6.06 -5.41 2.50
N GLU A 50 4.93 -5.56 3.18
CA GLU A 50 3.77 -6.34 2.71
C GLU A 50 2.69 -5.38 2.23
N VAL A 51 2.19 -5.58 1.01
CA VAL A 51 1.16 -4.72 0.41
C VAL A 51 -0.17 -5.44 0.40
N THR A 52 -1.14 -4.91 1.15
CA THR A 52 -2.49 -5.47 1.29
C THR A 52 -3.50 -4.59 0.55
N TYR A 53 -4.40 -5.22 -0.20
CA TYR A 53 -5.54 -4.56 -0.82
C TYR A 53 -6.82 -4.83 0.00
N ILE A 54 -7.50 -3.78 0.41
CA ILE A 54 -8.73 -3.81 1.21
C ILE A 54 -9.85 -3.18 0.38
N LYS A 55 -10.99 -3.87 0.33
CA LYS A 55 -12.20 -3.43 -0.36
C LYS A 55 -13.34 -3.39 0.64
N ASP A 56 -13.87 -2.19 0.85
CA ASP A 56 -15.03 -1.89 1.72
C ASP A 56 -16.27 -1.52 0.88
#